data_AF-F9TAI0-F1
#
_entry.id   AF-F9TAI0-F1
#
_cell.length_a   1.000
_cell.length_b   1.000
_cell.length_c   1.000
_cell.angle_alpha   90.00
_cell.angle_beta   90.00
_cell.angle_gamma   90.00
#
_symmetry.space_group_name_H-M   'P 1'
#
loop_
_entity.id
_entity.type
_entity.pdbx_description
1 polymer ?
#
loop_
_entity_poly.entity_id
_entity_poly.type
_entity_poly.pdbx_seq_one_letter_code
_entity_poly.pdbx_strand_id
1 'polypeptide(L)'
;MISKPLPVLIALVSFAPSVWAQSVDLSIEGLEGELNDNVEAYLSSIPETEYKTSLRFQARIEKNIIEALNALGYYHPEIDFTVTPDESELIVNVNPGPAVILQQIDIKIEGEAKSDPQFNALVENSGLKQGDRLNHSLYDTLKSSIRNLALQKGYFEGDFTASRLEVAPDLNQAFIHLHFDSGMRYHFGANTITGSQIDQDRVASLSPYQASDPYQASKVGEYNQNLSNTDWFSSVFVEPDLSKIGEGRELPMKVSLAPQARNKLETGIGYATDVGVRGSLKWKKPWVNSRGHSFDSSLSISKPEQTITAGYRIPLEDALNEYYRIQYGMKNLNQRDTKSLESNLALERHWVLDNGWHRTLYVRYLLENYTQGKQEDSAQFMLPGITFSRSRVRGGAMPTWGDRQSFTLEYGDPNALSETRVTRLIGATTWIRSAGKNHRGIFKLNGGANFSEEFNKLSPSLRFFAGGDNNLRGYGYESISPKDSDDKLTGAKYMLTSSIEYQYRVYGDWWGAAFYDIGDAFNDKPDIKRGTGVGVRWASPVGPIRLDFAWGLDANKGDEFKIHFTLGPEL
;
A
#
# COMPACT_ATOMS: atom_id res chain seq x y z
N MET A 1 -1.88 -44.60 -76.30
CA MET A 1 -1.47 -44.29 -74.91
C MET A 1 -2.71 -43.99 -74.11
N ILE A 2 -2.91 -44.70 -73.00
CA ILE A 2 -4.17 -44.85 -72.27
C ILE A 2 -4.26 -43.88 -71.08
N SER A 3 -5.50 -43.49 -70.73
CA SER A 3 -6.04 -42.92 -69.46
C SER A 3 -6.09 -41.39 -69.36
N LYS A 4 -7.17 -40.70 -68.94
CA LYS A 4 -8.54 -41.03 -68.47
C LYS A 4 -9.42 -39.73 -68.60
N PRO A 5 -10.77 -39.77 -68.48
CA PRO A 5 -11.71 -38.70 -68.87
C PRO A 5 -12.16 -37.72 -67.74
N LEU A 6 -12.85 -36.62 -68.15
CA LEU A 6 -13.81 -35.67 -67.49
C LEU A 6 -14.14 -35.80 -65.97
N PRO A 7 -14.54 -34.74 -65.20
CA PRO A 7 -15.73 -33.92 -65.50
C PRO A 7 -15.83 -32.46 -64.93
N VAL A 8 -16.96 -31.85 -65.32
CA VAL A 8 -17.57 -30.54 -65.05
C VAL A 8 -17.74 -30.19 -63.56
N LEU A 9 -17.52 -28.92 -63.24
CA LEU A 9 -17.72 -28.28 -61.92
C LEU A 9 -19.19 -27.78 -61.83
N ILE A 10 -19.98 -28.34 -60.90
CA ILE A 10 -21.27 -27.80 -60.48
C ILE A 10 -21.17 -27.46 -58.98
N ALA A 11 -21.40 -26.19 -58.66
CA ALA A 11 -21.49 -25.67 -57.31
C ALA A 11 -22.79 -26.16 -56.66
N LEU A 12 -22.68 -26.80 -55.50
CA LEU A 12 -23.80 -27.13 -54.62
C LEU A 12 -23.59 -26.39 -53.31
N VAL A 13 -24.42 -25.36 -53.10
CA VAL A 13 -24.60 -24.64 -51.83
C VAL A 13 -25.34 -25.58 -50.88
N SER A 14 -24.63 -26.18 -49.93
CA SER A 14 -25.22 -26.89 -48.81
C SER A 14 -25.56 -25.89 -47.71
N PHE A 15 -26.86 -25.56 -47.59
CA PHE A 15 -27.46 -25.04 -46.37
C PHE A 15 -27.28 -26.10 -45.27
N ALA A 16 -26.38 -25.87 -44.33
CA ALA A 16 -26.39 -26.61 -43.07
C ALA A 16 -27.58 -26.10 -42.25
N PRO A 17 -28.50 -26.96 -41.77
CA PRO A 17 -29.49 -26.52 -40.80
C PRO A 17 -28.71 -26.21 -39.51
N SER A 18 -28.73 -24.95 -39.10
CA SER A 18 -28.43 -24.58 -37.73
C SER A 18 -29.49 -25.26 -36.87
N VAL A 19 -29.20 -26.47 -36.36
CA VAL A 19 -29.96 -27.04 -35.25
C VAL A 19 -29.66 -26.11 -34.09
N TRP A 20 -30.61 -25.23 -33.77
CA TRP A 20 -30.62 -24.55 -32.49
C TRP A 20 -30.72 -25.67 -31.45
N ALA A 21 -29.62 -25.95 -30.76
CA ALA A 21 -29.69 -26.76 -29.55
C ALA A 21 -30.62 -26.00 -28.61
N GLN A 22 -31.78 -26.58 -28.35
CA GLN A 22 -32.74 -26.03 -27.40
C GLN A 22 -32.02 -25.95 -26.05
N SER A 23 -31.75 -24.73 -25.60
CA SER A 23 -31.16 -24.47 -24.29
C SER A 23 -32.19 -24.89 -23.25
N VAL A 24 -31.79 -25.81 -22.36
CA VAL A 24 -32.61 -26.25 -21.25
C VAL A 24 -32.26 -25.39 -20.06
N ASP A 25 -33.22 -24.64 -19.52
CA ASP A 25 -33.04 -23.90 -18.28
C ASP A 25 -33.18 -24.86 -17.08
N LEU A 26 -32.42 -24.60 -16.01
CA LEU A 26 -32.44 -25.38 -14.78
C LEU A 26 -33.02 -24.53 -13.65
N SER A 27 -34.13 -24.98 -13.06
CA SER A 27 -34.76 -24.32 -11.91
C SER A 27 -34.74 -25.26 -10.70
N ILE A 28 -34.47 -24.71 -9.52
CA ILE A 28 -34.42 -25.44 -8.25
C ILE A 28 -35.51 -24.88 -7.34
N GLU A 29 -36.39 -25.75 -6.87
CA GLU A 29 -37.48 -25.39 -5.97
C GLU A 29 -37.38 -26.18 -4.66
N GLY A 30 -37.83 -25.59 -3.55
CA GLY A 30 -37.87 -26.25 -2.24
C GLY A 30 -36.66 -26.01 -1.32
N LEU A 31 -35.67 -25.22 -1.75
CA LEU A 31 -34.54 -24.77 -0.94
C LEU A 31 -34.55 -23.25 -0.75
N GLU A 32 -34.18 -22.79 0.44
CA GLU A 32 -34.07 -21.37 0.77
C GLU A 32 -32.75 -21.06 1.48
N GLY A 33 -32.25 -19.83 1.32
CA GLY A 33 -31.05 -19.33 2.00
C GLY A 33 -29.79 -20.15 1.73
N GLU A 34 -29.05 -20.48 2.79
CA GLU A 34 -27.75 -21.17 2.74
C GLU A 34 -27.78 -22.50 1.96
N LEU A 35 -28.91 -23.22 2.00
CA LEU A 35 -29.07 -24.47 1.26
C LEU A 35 -29.14 -24.25 -0.25
N ASN A 36 -29.91 -23.24 -0.68
CA ASN A 36 -30.01 -22.89 -2.09
C ASN A 36 -28.68 -22.36 -2.62
N ASP A 37 -28.04 -21.43 -1.90
CA ASP A 37 -26.76 -20.84 -2.28
C ASP A 37 -25.67 -21.91 -2.45
N ASN A 38 -25.61 -22.90 -1.54
CA ASN A 38 -24.63 -23.98 -1.61
C ASN A 38 -24.91 -24.94 -2.77
N VAL A 39 -26.18 -25.27 -3.03
CA VAL A 39 -26.56 -26.12 -4.16
C VAL A 39 -26.27 -25.42 -5.51
N GLU A 40 -26.59 -24.13 -5.63
CA GLU A 40 -26.23 -23.33 -6.81
C GLU A 40 -24.72 -23.30 -7.05
N ALA A 41 -23.92 -23.15 -5.99
CA ALA A 41 -22.46 -23.18 -6.09
C ALA A 41 -21.94 -24.51 -6.66
N TYR A 42 -22.46 -25.66 -6.20
CA TYR A 42 -22.09 -26.97 -6.73
C TYR A 42 -22.50 -27.15 -8.20
N LEU A 43 -23.69 -26.66 -8.56
CA LEU A 43 -24.23 -26.78 -9.91
C LEU A 43 -23.58 -25.81 -10.91
N SER A 44 -23.06 -24.66 -10.45
CA SER A 44 -22.31 -23.71 -11.28
C SER A 44 -21.05 -24.30 -11.94
N SER A 45 -20.56 -25.44 -11.43
CA SER A 45 -19.47 -26.21 -12.04
C SER A 45 -19.86 -26.88 -13.37
N ILE A 46 -21.16 -26.95 -13.67
CA ILE A 46 -21.72 -27.50 -14.90
C ILE A 46 -22.03 -26.32 -15.84
N PRO A 47 -21.41 -26.25 -17.04
CA PRO A 47 -21.75 -25.22 -18.01
C PRO A 47 -23.22 -25.31 -18.46
N GLU A 48 -23.91 -24.18 -18.60
CA GLU A 48 -25.31 -24.12 -19.08
C GLU A 48 -25.49 -24.82 -20.44
N THR A 49 -24.45 -24.83 -21.29
CA THR A 49 -24.46 -25.55 -22.58
C THR A 49 -24.57 -27.07 -22.45
N GLU A 50 -24.31 -27.63 -21.26
CA GLU A 50 -24.44 -29.05 -20.97
C GLU A 50 -25.82 -29.42 -20.39
N TYR A 51 -26.70 -28.45 -20.13
CA TYR A 51 -28.00 -28.68 -19.53
C TYR A 51 -28.91 -29.47 -20.48
N LYS A 52 -29.48 -30.57 -19.98
CA LYS A 52 -30.27 -31.52 -20.76
C LYS A 52 -31.38 -32.14 -19.91
N THR A 53 -32.52 -32.47 -20.52
CA THR A 53 -33.62 -33.21 -19.86
C THR A 53 -33.33 -34.71 -19.67
N SER A 54 -32.15 -35.19 -20.06
CA SER A 54 -31.82 -36.62 -20.05
C SER A 54 -31.63 -37.20 -18.64
N LEU A 55 -32.03 -38.46 -18.43
CA LEU A 55 -31.85 -39.20 -17.16
C LEU A 55 -30.40 -39.21 -16.65
N ARG A 56 -29.41 -39.25 -17.55
CA ARG A 56 -27.98 -39.20 -17.16
C ARG A 56 -27.60 -37.85 -16.57
N PHE A 57 -28.17 -36.78 -17.09
CA PHE A 57 -27.95 -35.43 -16.58
C PHE A 57 -28.66 -35.24 -15.25
N GLN A 58 -29.90 -35.71 -15.14
CA GLN A 58 -30.65 -35.73 -13.87
C GLN A 58 -29.87 -36.46 -12.77
N ALA A 59 -29.33 -37.66 -13.04
CA ALA A 59 -28.51 -38.39 -12.07
C ALA A 59 -27.21 -37.66 -11.66
N ARG A 60 -26.60 -36.87 -12.57
CA ARG A 60 -25.44 -36.02 -12.26
C ARG A 60 -25.83 -34.86 -11.36
N ILE A 61 -26.97 -34.21 -11.64
CA ILE A 61 -27.51 -33.14 -10.81
C ILE A 61 -27.88 -33.68 -9.43
N GLU A 62 -28.61 -34.79 -9.37
CA GLU A 62 -29.02 -35.44 -8.12
C GLU A 62 -27.81 -35.70 -7.23
N LYS A 63 -26.74 -36.28 -7.79
CA LYS A 63 -25.48 -36.50 -7.06
C LYS A 63 -24.88 -35.20 -6.51
N ASN A 64 -24.82 -34.13 -7.32
CA ASN A 64 -24.25 -32.85 -6.89
C ASN A 64 -25.11 -32.18 -5.80
N ILE A 65 -26.44 -32.27 -5.90
CA ILE A 65 -27.37 -31.75 -4.89
C ILE A 65 -27.18 -32.54 -3.59
N ILE A 66 -27.10 -33.87 -3.64
CA ILE A 66 -26.84 -34.71 -2.47
C ILE A 66 -25.50 -34.34 -1.81
N GLU A 67 -24.42 -34.17 -2.59
CA GLU A 67 -23.12 -33.77 -2.05
C GLU A 67 -23.17 -32.38 -1.38
N ALA A 68 -23.85 -31.41 -2.00
CA ALA A 68 -24.04 -30.08 -1.44
C ALA A 68 -24.86 -30.10 -0.13
N LEU A 69 -25.96 -30.85 -0.11
CA LEU A 69 -26.83 -30.97 1.06
C LEU A 69 -26.16 -31.74 2.21
N ASN A 70 -25.39 -32.79 1.90
CA ASN A 70 -24.60 -33.54 2.89
C ASN A 70 -23.62 -32.64 3.64
N ALA A 71 -22.97 -31.70 2.95
CA ALA A 71 -22.03 -30.75 3.55
C ALA A 71 -22.70 -29.86 4.63
N LEU A 72 -23.99 -29.59 4.47
CA LEU A 72 -24.83 -28.81 5.39
C LEU A 72 -25.67 -29.68 6.34
N GLY A 73 -25.44 -30.99 6.36
CA GLY A 73 -26.04 -31.92 7.33
C GLY A 73 -27.32 -32.60 6.86
N TYR A 74 -27.69 -32.54 5.59
CA TYR A 74 -28.90 -33.17 5.06
C TYR A 74 -28.55 -34.40 4.21
N TYR A 75 -28.80 -35.59 4.77
CA TYR A 75 -28.36 -36.87 4.22
C TYR A 75 -29.46 -37.69 3.54
N HIS A 76 -30.71 -37.28 3.71
CA HIS A 76 -31.88 -37.93 3.11
C HIS A 76 -32.75 -36.93 2.36
N PRO A 77 -32.20 -36.24 1.33
CA PRO A 77 -33.02 -35.38 0.51
C PRO A 77 -33.92 -36.21 -0.42
N GLU A 78 -35.16 -35.75 -0.59
CA GLU A 78 -36.05 -36.24 -1.64
C GLU A 78 -35.94 -35.29 -2.84
N ILE A 79 -35.64 -35.83 -4.01
CA ILE A 79 -35.36 -35.05 -5.23
C ILE A 79 -36.26 -35.58 -6.35
N ASP A 80 -37.12 -34.70 -6.87
CA ASP A 80 -38.05 -35.01 -7.97
C ASP A 80 -37.81 -34.09 -9.17
N PHE A 81 -37.67 -34.70 -10.35
CA PHE A 81 -37.43 -33.99 -11.60
C PHE A 81 -38.73 -33.84 -12.40
N THR A 82 -39.07 -32.60 -12.77
CA THR A 82 -40.18 -32.28 -13.67
C THR A 82 -39.63 -31.58 -14.91
N VAL A 83 -40.04 -32.05 -16.10
CA VAL A 83 -39.66 -31.42 -17.38
C VAL A 83 -40.88 -30.71 -17.94
N THR A 84 -40.72 -29.47 -18.41
CA THR A 84 -41.83 -28.73 -19.02
C THR A 84 -42.30 -29.40 -20.32
N PRO A 85 -43.58 -29.25 -20.72
CA PRO A 85 -44.13 -29.92 -21.91
C PRO A 85 -43.42 -29.60 -23.23
N ASP A 86 -42.72 -28.48 -23.30
CA ASP A 86 -41.90 -28.02 -24.42
C ASP A 86 -40.42 -28.43 -24.31
N GLU A 87 -40.05 -29.18 -23.27
CA GLU A 87 -38.67 -29.63 -22.97
C GLU A 87 -37.63 -28.50 -22.82
N SER A 88 -38.08 -27.25 -22.61
CA SER A 88 -37.19 -26.10 -22.46
C SER A 88 -36.69 -25.89 -21.03
N GLU A 89 -37.30 -26.50 -20.02
CA GLU A 89 -36.92 -26.31 -18.62
C GLU A 89 -36.96 -27.63 -17.84
N LEU A 90 -35.93 -27.84 -17.01
CA LEU A 90 -35.82 -28.91 -16.03
C LEU A 90 -35.97 -28.33 -14.63
N ILE A 91 -37.10 -28.61 -13.99
CA ILE A 91 -37.42 -28.19 -12.62
C ILE A 91 -37.01 -29.31 -11.67
N VAL A 92 -36.16 -29.00 -10.69
CA VAL A 92 -35.70 -29.92 -9.66
C VAL A 92 -36.35 -29.52 -8.34
N ASN A 93 -37.31 -30.31 -7.89
CA ASN A 93 -37.95 -30.12 -6.60
C ASN A 93 -37.12 -30.86 -5.56
N VAL A 94 -36.58 -30.14 -4.59
CA VAL A 94 -35.70 -30.68 -3.56
C VAL A 94 -36.34 -30.45 -2.19
N ASN A 95 -36.67 -31.53 -1.51
CA ASN A 95 -36.98 -31.50 -0.09
C ASN A 95 -35.74 -31.99 0.67
N PRO A 96 -35.05 -31.13 1.44
CA PRO A 96 -33.78 -31.50 2.08
C PRO A 96 -33.94 -32.58 3.17
N GLY A 97 -35.17 -32.83 3.63
CA GLY A 97 -35.44 -33.86 4.64
C GLY A 97 -34.96 -33.47 6.05
N PRO A 98 -34.93 -34.43 7.00
CA PRO A 98 -34.46 -34.16 8.35
C PRO A 98 -32.96 -33.86 8.37
N ALA A 99 -32.59 -32.84 9.13
CA ALA A 99 -31.21 -32.49 9.37
C ALA A 99 -30.55 -33.49 10.34
N VAL A 100 -29.31 -33.86 10.06
CA VAL A 100 -28.44 -34.55 11.00
C VAL A 100 -28.04 -33.57 12.11
N ILE A 101 -28.24 -33.98 13.36
CA ILE A 101 -27.96 -33.17 14.54
C ILE A 101 -26.69 -33.66 15.24
N LEU A 102 -25.89 -32.74 15.76
CA LEU A 102 -24.71 -33.05 16.58
C LEU A 102 -25.16 -33.61 17.94
N GLN A 103 -25.13 -34.93 18.08
CA GLN A 103 -25.54 -35.63 19.29
C GLN A 103 -24.46 -35.59 20.37
N GLN A 104 -23.19 -35.65 19.97
CA GLN A 104 -22.05 -35.60 20.87
C GLN A 104 -20.90 -34.79 20.25
N ILE A 105 -20.28 -33.95 21.08
CA ILE A 105 -19.07 -33.20 20.72
C ILE A 105 -18.03 -33.44 21.81
N ASP A 106 -16.97 -34.16 21.47
CA ASP A 106 -15.82 -34.42 22.33
C ASP A 106 -14.57 -33.76 21.72
N ILE A 107 -14.37 -32.50 22.07
CA ILE A 107 -13.21 -31.71 21.66
C ILE A 107 -12.29 -31.54 22.86
N LYS A 108 -11.04 -32.00 22.74
CA LYS A 108 -10.03 -31.92 23.81
C LYS A 108 -8.74 -31.31 23.30
N ILE A 109 -8.24 -30.33 24.03
CA ILE A 109 -6.88 -29.79 23.88
C ILE A 109 -6.04 -30.33 25.03
N GLU A 110 -4.99 -31.06 24.71
CA GLU A 110 -4.03 -31.67 25.62
C GLU A 110 -2.64 -31.06 25.42
N GLY A 111 -1.66 -31.51 26.22
CA GLY A 111 -0.33 -30.90 26.26
C GLY A 111 -0.31 -29.53 26.94
N GLU A 112 0.72 -28.74 26.66
CA GLU A 112 0.88 -27.40 27.23
C GLU A 112 -0.13 -26.37 26.67
N ALA A 113 -0.79 -26.64 25.53
CA ALA A 113 -1.83 -25.77 24.98
C ALA A 113 -3.15 -25.84 25.76
N LYS A 114 -3.34 -26.83 26.63
CA LYS A 114 -4.55 -26.97 27.47
C LYS A 114 -4.85 -25.72 28.31
N SER A 115 -3.81 -25.04 28.78
CA SER A 115 -3.94 -23.81 29.57
C SER A 115 -3.86 -22.53 28.73
N ASP A 116 -3.75 -22.65 27.40
CA ASP A 116 -3.62 -21.51 26.50
C ASP A 116 -4.99 -20.86 26.20
N PRO A 117 -5.21 -19.60 26.59
CA PRO A 117 -6.51 -18.94 26.39
C PRO A 117 -6.94 -18.85 24.92
N GLN A 118 -5.99 -18.81 23.98
CA GLN A 118 -6.33 -18.71 22.56
C GLN A 118 -6.88 -20.02 21.99
N PHE A 119 -6.40 -21.17 22.48
CA PHE A 119 -6.97 -22.47 22.11
C PHE A 119 -8.38 -22.65 22.70
N ASN A 120 -8.58 -22.26 23.96
CA ASN A 120 -9.90 -22.32 24.60
C ASN A 120 -10.90 -21.41 23.87
N ALA A 121 -10.53 -20.16 23.59
CA ALA A 121 -11.36 -19.23 22.84
C ALA A 121 -11.65 -19.73 21.40
N LEU A 122 -10.71 -20.43 20.77
CA LEU A 122 -10.91 -21.00 19.44
C LEU A 122 -11.98 -22.11 19.45
N VAL A 123 -11.96 -22.99 20.47
CA VAL A 123 -12.95 -24.05 20.62
C VAL A 123 -14.32 -23.46 20.98
N GLU A 124 -14.38 -22.50 21.91
CA GLU A 124 -15.62 -21.83 22.33
C GLU A 124 -16.30 -21.08 21.16
N ASN A 125 -15.51 -20.46 20.28
CA ASN A 125 -16.01 -19.70 19.14
C ASN A 125 -16.13 -20.54 17.84
N SER A 126 -15.97 -21.85 17.92
CA SER A 126 -16.02 -22.75 16.75
C SER A 126 -17.41 -22.81 16.07
N GLY A 127 -18.46 -22.39 16.78
CA GLY A 127 -19.84 -22.53 16.32
C GLY A 127 -20.39 -23.95 16.42
N LEU A 128 -19.61 -24.91 16.93
CA LEU A 128 -20.06 -26.29 17.14
C LEU A 128 -20.68 -26.42 18.54
N LYS A 129 -21.99 -26.67 18.62
CA LYS A 129 -22.68 -26.98 19.88
C LYS A 129 -23.54 -28.22 19.74
N GLN A 130 -23.65 -28.95 20.84
CA GLN A 130 -24.51 -30.12 20.90
C GLN A 130 -25.96 -29.68 20.68
N GLY A 131 -26.68 -30.40 19.81
CA GLY A 131 -28.03 -30.06 19.40
C GLY A 131 -28.11 -29.18 18.13
N ASP A 132 -27.00 -28.63 17.65
CA ASP A 132 -26.97 -27.90 16.39
C ASP A 132 -26.96 -28.86 15.19
N ARG A 133 -27.37 -28.34 14.02
CA ARG A 133 -27.24 -29.03 12.74
C ARG A 133 -25.77 -29.32 12.42
N LEU A 134 -25.49 -30.49 11.87
CA LEU A 134 -24.16 -30.82 11.36
C LEU A 134 -23.77 -29.85 10.24
N ASN A 135 -22.60 -29.23 10.35
CA ASN A 135 -21.97 -28.47 9.28
C ASN A 135 -20.50 -28.91 9.16
N HIS A 136 -20.13 -29.50 8.03
CA HIS A 136 -18.78 -30.03 7.80
C HIS A 136 -17.73 -28.91 7.78
N SER A 137 -18.09 -27.74 7.25
CA SER A 137 -17.18 -26.60 7.16
C SER A 137 -16.75 -26.11 8.55
N LEU A 138 -17.64 -26.11 9.55
CA LEU A 138 -17.28 -25.73 10.92
C LEU A 138 -16.28 -26.70 11.54
N TYR A 139 -16.45 -28.01 11.33
CA TYR A 139 -15.50 -29.04 11.79
C TYR A 139 -14.11 -28.86 11.15
N ASP A 140 -14.05 -28.76 9.83
CA ASP A 140 -12.79 -28.60 9.10
C ASP A 140 -12.09 -27.27 9.42
N THR A 141 -12.88 -26.20 9.58
CA THR A 141 -12.38 -24.88 9.99
C THR A 141 -11.78 -24.93 11.39
N LEU A 142 -12.44 -25.57 12.36
CA LEU A 142 -11.89 -25.71 13.71
C LEU A 142 -10.60 -26.53 13.69
N LYS A 143 -10.61 -27.69 13.03
CA LYS A 143 -9.44 -28.59 12.93
C LYS A 143 -8.23 -27.88 12.33
N SER A 144 -8.42 -27.18 11.20
CA SER A 144 -7.35 -26.42 10.55
C SER A 144 -6.88 -25.24 11.40
N SER A 145 -7.80 -24.53 12.07
CA SER A 145 -7.47 -23.41 12.96
C SER A 145 -6.65 -23.83 14.17
N ILE A 146 -6.96 -24.98 14.78
CA ILE A 146 -6.17 -25.56 15.88
C ILE A 146 -4.73 -25.83 15.42
N ARG A 147 -4.57 -26.48 14.26
CA ARG A 147 -3.25 -26.79 13.70
C ARG A 147 -2.47 -25.52 13.36
N ASN A 148 -3.13 -24.52 12.77
CA ASN A 148 -2.51 -23.25 12.42
C ASN A 148 -2.07 -22.47 13.67
N LEU A 149 -2.91 -22.43 14.71
CA LEU A 149 -2.57 -21.79 15.98
C LEU A 149 -1.40 -22.48 16.68
N ALA A 150 -1.35 -23.82 16.62
CA ALA A 150 -0.24 -24.61 17.12
C ALA A 150 1.08 -24.22 16.44
N LEU A 151 1.10 -24.21 15.11
CA LEU A 151 2.27 -23.77 14.34
C LEU A 151 2.65 -22.31 14.62
N GLN A 152 1.67 -21.40 14.72
CA GLN A 152 1.90 -19.99 14.98
C GLN A 152 2.54 -19.74 16.35
N LYS A 153 2.19 -20.54 17.36
CA LYS A 153 2.68 -20.41 18.75
C LYS A 153 3.86 -21.32 19.08
N GLY A 154 4.32 -22.14 18.13
CA GLY A 154 5.49 -23.00 18.27
C GLY A 154 5.23 -24.33 18.96
N TYR A 155 4.03 -24.89 18.83
CA TYR A 155 3.70 -26.26 19.21
C TYR A 155 3.99 -27.19 18.02
N PHE A 156 5.26 -27.36 17.67
CA PHE A 156 5.68 -28.03 16.42
C PHE A 156 5.43 -29.54 16.40
N GLU A 157 5.33 -30.16 17.57
CA GLU A 157 5.03 -31.59 17.73
C GLU A 157 3.52 -31.85 17.84
N GLY A 158 2.69 -30.80 17.78
CA GLY A 158 1.26 -30.91 18.01
C GLY A 158 0.56 -31.69 16.90
N ASP A 159 -0.19 -32.72 17.28
CA ASP A 159 -0.93 -33.57 16.36
C ASP A 159 -2.27 -34.05 16.93
N PHE A 160 -3.17 -34.48 16.04
CA PHE A 160 -4.46 -35.03 16.44
C PHE A 160 -4.32 -36.51 16.82
N THR A 161 -4.49 -36.82 18.10
CA THR A 161 -4.58 -38.20 18.59
C THR A 161 -5.93 -38.84 18.21
N ALA A 162 -6.96 -38.02 18.04
CA ALA A 162 -8.24 -38.40 17.45
C ALA A 162 -8.79 -37.28 16.55
N SER A 163 -9.18 -37.61 15.32
CA SER A 163 -9.88 -36.69 14.41
C SER A 163 -10.88 -37.48 13.58
N ARG A 164 -12.12 -37.55 14.09
CA ARG A 164 -13.23 -38.26 13.43
C ARG A 164 -14.50 -37.43 13.51
N LEU A 165 -15.23 -37.41 12.39
CA LEU A 165 -16.61 -36.95 12.29
C LEU A 165 -17.41 -38.17 11.85
N GLU A 166 -18.17 -38.75 12.77
CA GLU A 166 -18.96 -39.95 12.54
C GLU A 166 -20.41 -39.53 12.30
N VAL A 167 -20.94 -39.86 11.13
CA VAL A 167 -22.33 -39.55 10.75
C VAL A 167 -23.12 -40.86 10.71
N ALA A 168 -24.24 -40.90 11.43
CA ALA A 168 -25.21 -41.98 11.40
C ALA A 168 -26.50 -41.48 10.73
N PRO A 169 -26.61 -41.59 9.39
CA PRO A 169 -27.75 -41.07 8.65
C PRO A 169 -29.08 -41.63 9.17
N ASP A 170 -29.16 -42.95 9.40
CA ASP A 170 -30.39 -43.63 9.85
C ASP A 170 -30.94 -43.07 11.18
N LEU A 171 -30.07 -42.47 12.00
CA LEU A 171 -30.43 -41.88 13.28
C LEU A 171 -30.57 -40.35 13.21
N ASN A 172 -30.26 -39.73 12.07
CA ASN A 172 -30.08 -38.29 11.91
C ASN A 172 -29.15 -37.69 12.98
N GLN A 173 -28.07 -38.41 13.31
CA GLN A 173 -27.13 -38.04 14.37
C GLN A 173 -25.69 -38.01 13.87
N ALA A 174 -24.90 -37.09 14.44
CA ALA A 174 -23.47 -37.02 14.22
C ALA A 174 -22.69 -36.89 15.53
N PHE A 175 -21.48 -37.43 15.52
CA PHE A 175 -20.57 -37.51 16.67
C PHE A 175 -19.21 -36.94 16.26
N ILE A 176 -18.74 -35.92 16.99
CA ILE A 176 -17.43 -35.32 16.76
C ILE A 176 -16.46 -35.80 17.84
N HIS A 177 -15.34 -36.37 17.40
CA HIS A 177 -14.20 -36.72 18.26
C HIS A 177 -12.94 -36.02 17.75
N LEU A 178 -12.50 -34.99 18.46
CA LEU A 178 -11.37 -34.15 18.08
C LEU A 178 -10.45 -33.93 19.27
N HIS A 179 -9.40 -34.75 19.39
CA HIS A 179 -8.40 -34.66 20.46
C HIS A 179 -7.08 -34.22 19.85
N PHE A 180 -6.58 -33.08 20.29
CA PHE A 180 -5.32 -32.49 19.85
C PHE A 180 -4.36 -32.44 21.02
N ASP A 181 -3.24 -33.17 20.92
CA ASP A 181 -2.13 -33.04 21.86
C ASP A 181 -1.13 -32.05 21.29
N SER A 182 -0.93 -30.91 21.95
CA SER A 182 -0.01 -29.89 21.49
C SER A 182 1.46 -30.24 21.72
N GLY A 183 1.75 -31.22 22.58
CA GLY A 183 3.06 -31.38 23.17
C GLY A 183 3.48 -30.11 23.93
N MET A 184 4.77 -29.79 23.88
CA MET A 184 5.36 -28.61 24.52
C MET A 184 5.44 -27.40 23.58
N ARG A 185 5.40 -26.20 24.17
CA ARG A 185 5.63 -24.96 23.44
C ARG A 185 7.12 -24.69 23.33
N TYR A 186 7.63 -24.59 22.11
CA TYR A 186 9.03 -24.22 21.86
C TYR A 186 9.28 -22.75 22.18
N HIS A 187 10.51 -22.46 22.59
CA HIS A 187 11.04 -21.14 22.86
C HIS A 187 12.11 -20.79 21.81
N PHE A 188 12.34 -19.49 21.58
CA PHE A 188 13.41 -19.04 20.71
C PHE A 188 14.78 -19.43 21.26
N GLY A 189 15.62 -20.05 20.44
CA GLY A 189 17.02 -20.32 20.74
C GLY A 189 17.95 -19.26 20.16
N ALA A 190 19.26 -19.55 20.16
CA ALA A 190 20.28 -18.66 19.62
C ALA A 190 20.12 -18.44 18.10
N ASN A 191 20.37 -17.21 17.65
CA ASN A 191 20.41 -16.84 16.24
C ASN A 191 21.76 -17.23 15.62
N THR A 192 21.75 -18.01 14.55
CA THR A 192 22.94 -18.30 13.71
C THR A 192 22.87 -17.43 12.46
N ILE A 193 23.69 -16.38 12.42
CA ILE A 193 23.70 -15.38 11.34
C ILE A 193 24.76 -15.74 10.30
N THR A 194 24.36 -15.83 9.03
CA THR A 194 25.25 -16.16 7.91
C THR A 194 25.08 -15.19 6.75
N GLY A 195 26.16 -14.93 6.00
CA GLY A 195 26.14 -14.09 4.78
C GLY A 195 26.06 -12.57 5.01
N SER A 196 26.09 -12.10 6.27
CA SER A 196 26.11 -10.67 6.57
C SER A 196 27.47 -10.02 6.28
N GLN A 197 27.44 -8.87 5.58
CA GLN A 197 28.55 -7.92 5.51
C GLN A 197 28.52 -6.85 6.62
N ILE A 198 27.46 -6.83 7.42
CA ILE A 198 27.25 -5.95 8.57
C ILE A 198 27.66 -6.69 9.85
N ASP A 199 28.19 -5.95 10.82
CA ASP A 199 28.61 -6.47 12.13
C ASP A 199 27.47 -7.31 12.76
N GLN A 200 27.78 -8.51 13.24
CA GLN A 200 26.77 -9.48 13.68
C GLN A 200 25.91 -8.97 14.84
N ASP A 201 26.51 -8.25 15.79
CA ASP A 201 25.79 -7.68 16.94
C ASP A 201 24.69 -6.71 16.49
N ARG A 202 24.94 -5.96 15.41
CA ARG A 202 23.98 -5.01 14.83
C ARG A 202 22.87 -5.72 14.06
N VAL A 203 23.17 -6.85 13.44
CA VAL A 203 22.13 -7.70 12.83
C VAL A 203 21.27 -8.32 13.92
N ALA A 204 21.90 -8.83 14.99
CA ALA A 204 21.24 -9.44 16.12
C ALA A 204 20.37 -8.44 16.92
N SER A 205 20.77 -7.17 17.02
CA SER A 205 20.00 -6.14 17.72
C SER A 205 18.65 -5.80 17.09
N LEU A 206 18.41 -6.24 15.85
CA LEU A 206 17.14 -6.08 15.13
C LEU A 206 16.10 -7.17 15.47
N SER A 207 16.48 -8.15 16.30
CA SER A 207 15.60 -9.22 16.74
C SER A 207 14.51 -8.71 17.70
N PRO A 208 13.22 -8.97 17.44
CA PRO A 208 12.10 -8.60 18.32
C PRO A 208 11.86 -9.63 19.46
N TYR A 209 12.75 -10.62 19.57
CA TYR A 209 12.72 -11.65 20.59
C TYR A 209 14.11 -11.86 21.18
N GLN A 210 14.12 -12.36 22.42
CA GLN A 210 15.32 -12.83 23.11
C GLN A 210 15.33 -14.36 23.18
N ALA A 211 16.50 -14.93 23.47
CA ALA A 211 16.58 -16.36 23.76
C ALA A 211 15.67 -16.71 24.95
N SER A 212 15.11 -17.91 24.89
CA SER A 212 14.14 -18.44 25.87
C SER A 212 12.77 -17.76 25.89
N ASP A 213 12.49 -16.75 25.05
CA ASP A 213 11.13 -16.25 24.84
C ASP A 213 10.23 -17.34 24.22
N PRO A 214 8.94 -17.46 24.57
CA PRO A 214 8.03 -18.36 23.89
C PRO A 214 7.96 -18.06 22.39
N TYR A 215 8.07 -19.11 21.55
CA TYR A 215 8.06 -18.95 20.10
C TYR A 215 6.76 -18.31 19.63
N GLN A 216 6.88 -17.44 18.62
CA GLN A 216 5.75 -16.88 17.91
C GLN A 216 6.14 -16.53 16.47
N ALA A 217 5.42 -17.10 15.50
CA ALA A 217 5.72 -16.90 14.08
C ALA A 217 5.66 -15.42 13.66
N SER A 218 4.82 -14.60 14.31
CA SER A 218 4.76 -13.15 14.05
C SER A 218 6.07 -12.45 14.36
N LYS A 219 6.78 -12.85 15.42
CA LYS A 219 8.09 -12.27 15.76
C LYS A 219 9.19 -12.68 14.77
N VAL A 220 9.09 -13.87 14.18
CA VAL A 220 9.99 -14.30 13.08
C VAL A 220 9.76 -13.43 11.84
N GLY A 221 8.49 -13.22 11.48
CA GLY A 221 8.12 -12.32 10.39
C GLY A 221 8.57 -10.87 10.63
N GLU A 222 8.43 -10.39 11.87
CA GLU A 222 8.90 -9.06 12.27
C GLU A 222 10.43 -8.94 12.17
N TYR A 223 11.20 -9.96 12.60
CA TYR A 223 12.65 -9.94 12.44
C TYR A 223 13.07 -9.89 10.96
N ASN A 224 12.42 -10.69 10.11
CA ASN A 224 12.63 -10.67 8.67
C ASN A 224 12.33 -9.28 8.07
N GLN A 225 11.22 -8.65 8.50
CA GLN A 225 10.84 -7.32 8.07
C GLN A 225 11.83 -6.25 8.57
N ASN A 226 12.26 -6.31 9.83
CA ASN A 226 13.25 -5.43 10.43
C ASN A 226 14.55 -5.46 9.62
N LEU A 227 15.09 -6.66 9.35
CA LEU A 227 16.28 -6.83 8.53
C LEU A 227 16.10 -6.30 7.11
N SER A 228 14.94 -6.54 6.48
CA SER A 228 14.63 -6.04 5.13
C SER A 228 14.54 -4.50 5.08
N ASN A 229 13.97 -3.88 6.11
CA ASN A 229 13.80 -2.42 6.21
C ASN A 229 15.13 -1.66 6.36
N THR A 230 16.22 -2.34 6.71
CA THR A 230 17.56 -1.70 6.78
C THR A 230 18.15 -1.35 5.42
N ASP A 231 17.63 -1.93 4.33
CA ASP A 231 18.23 -1.92 2.99
C ASP A 231 19.65 -2.53 2.89
N TRP A 232 20.20 -3.10 3.97
CA TRP A 232 21.54 -3.70 3.96
C TRP A 232 21.61 -5.00 3.16
N PHE A 233 20.50 -5.72 3.02
CA PHE A 233 20.47 -7.04 2.41
C PHE A 233 19.60 -7.05 1.14
N SER A 234 19.98 -7.86 0.16
CA SER A 234 19.19 -8.12 -1.05
C SER A 234 18.22 -9.29 -0.85
N SER A 235 18.54 -10.19 0.07
CA SER A 235 17.69 -11.32 0.49
C SER A 235 17.84 -11.52 1.99
N VAL A 236 16.72 -11.76 2.66
CA VAL A 236 16.63 -12.04 4.09
C VAL A 236 15.76 -13.28 4.28
N PHE A 237 16.26 -14.23 5.06
CA PHE A 237 15.51 -15.42 5.41
C PHE A 237 15.76 -15.76 6.88
N VAL A 238 14.69 -15.75 7.66
CA VAL A 238 14.69 -16.07 9.09
C VAL A 238 13.78 -17.26 9.28
N GLU A 239 14.33 -18.36 9.78
CA GLU A 239 13.56 -19.58 10.01
C GLU A 239 14.02 -20.31 11.29
N PRO A 240 13.12 -21.02 11.98
CA PRO A 240 13.53 -21.95 13.01
C PRO A 240 14.24 -23.17 12.42
N ASP A 241 15.25 -23.68 13.11
CA ASP A 241 15.90 -24.94 12.74
C ASP A 241 15.07 -26.15 13.17
N LEU A 242 14.09 -26.53 12.36
CA LEU A 242 13.20 -27.65 12.64
C LEU A 242 13.91 -29.02 12.77
N SER A 243 15.18 -29.14 12.34
CA SER A 243 15.98 -30.35 12.57
C SER A 243 16.31 -30.60 14.04
N LYS A 244 16.08 -29.60 14.91
CA LYS A 244 16.33 -29.62 16.35
C LYS A 244 15.09 -29.88 17.20
N ILE A 245 13.95 -30.16 16.58
CA ILE A 245 12.74 -30.60 17.29
C ILE A 245 13.06 -31.88 18.08
N GLY A 246 12.63 -31.94 19.33
CA GLY A 246 12.88 -33.06 20.24
C GLY A 246 14.22 -33.02 20.99
N GLU A 247 15.15 -32.12 20.65
CA GLU A 247 16.44 -31.98 21.35
C GLU A 247 16.37 -31.06 22.59
N GLY A 248 15.26 -30.34 22.79
CA GLY A 248 15.06 -29.42 23.91
C GLY A 248 13.92 -28.43 23.66
N ARG A 249 13.69 -27.51 24.61
CA ARG A 249 12.66 -26.46 24.47
C ARG A 249 13.07 -25.29 23.58
N GLU A 250 14.36 -25.01 23.49
CA GLU A 250 14.88 -23.90 22.71
C GLU A 250 15.16 -24.34 21.28
N LEU A 251 14.60 -23.62 20.31
CA LEU A 251 14.76 -23.90 18.90
C LEU A 251 15.71 -22.87 18.28
N PRO A 252 16.93 -23.26 17.87
CA PRO A 252 17.86 -22.35 17.21
C PRO A 252 17.25 -21.71 15.97
N MET A 253 17.62 -20.47 15.69
CA MET A 253 17.08 -19.70 14.56
C MET A 253 18.18 -19.49 13.51
N LYS A 254 17.90 -19.83 12.26
CA LYS A 254 18.80 -19.60 11.13
C LYS A 254 18.46 -18.26 10.48
N VAL A 255 19.45 -17.38 10.40
CA VAL A 255 19.33 -16.07 9.76
C VAL A 255 20.29 -16.04 8.57
N SER A 256 19.74 -16.26 7.37
CA SER A 256 20.49 -16.31 6.11
C SER A 256 20.31 -15.01 5.36
N LEU A 257 21.42 -14.34 5.08
CA LEU A 257 21.45 -12.99 4.51
C LEU A 257 22.28 -12.97 3.23
N ALA A 258 21.87 -12.15 2.28
CA ALA A 258 22.68 -11.82 1.10
C ALA A 258 22.96 -10.31 1.08
N PRO A 259 24.22 -9.86 0.92
CA PRO A 259 24.54 -8.44 0.87
C PRO A 259 23.77 -7.71 -0.24
N GLN A 260 23.33 -6.49 0.05
CA GLN A 260 22.74 -5.63 -0.98
C GLN A 260 23.82 -5.18 -1.98
N ALA A 261 23.44 -4.89 -3.22
CA ALA A 261 24.36 -4.30 -4.20
C ALA A 261 24.96 -2.98 -3.66
N ARG A 262 26.29 -2.83 -3.75
CA ARG A 262 27.03 -1.67 -3.22
C ARG A 262 26.69 -0.33 -3.88
N ASN A 263 26.14 -0.37 -5.09
CA ASN A 263 25.75 0.80 -5.85
C ASN A 263 24.41 0.51 -6.52
N LYS A 264 23.42 1.38 -6.29
CA LYS A 264 22.14 1.41 -7.00
C LYS A 264 22.05 2.76 -7.72
N LEU A 265 21.71 2.73 -9.00
CA LEU A 265 21.48 3.93 -9.81
C LEU A 265 20.00 3.96 -10.18
N GLU A 266 19.32 5.03 -9.82
CA GLU A 266 17.93 5.29 -10.19
C GLU A 266 17.90 6.52 -11.09
N THR A 267 17.18 6.44 -12.19
CA THR A 267 16.96 7.57 -13.09
C THR A 267 15.48 7.92 -13.10
N GLY A 268 15.17 9.21 -13.23
CA GLY A 268 13.80 9.68 -13.34
C GLY A 268 13.72 10.80 -14.36
N ILE A 269 12.76 10.71 -15.27
CA ILE A 269 12.47 11.74 -16.27
C ILE A 269 11.05 12.22 -16.01
N GLY A 270 10.88 13.53 -15.98
CA GLY A 270 9.59 14.19 -15.86
C GLY A 270 9.49 15.33 -16.86
N TYR A 271 8.27 15.79 -17.07
CA TYR A 271 8.00 17.02 -17.80
C TYR A 271 6.92 17.76 -17.03
N ALA A 272 7.07 19.07 -16.92
CA ALA A 272 5.99 19.96 -16.56
C ALA A 272 6.01 21.17 -17.50
N THR A 273 4.86 21.75 -17.77
CA THR A 273 4.74 22.87 -18.73
C THR A 273 5.39 24.14 -18.19
N ASP A 274 5.41 24.31 -16.86
CA ASP A 274 5.97 25.44 -16.13
C ASP A 274 7.48 25.31 -15.89
N VAL A 275 7.99 24.09 -15.69
CA VAL A 275 9.40 23.80 -15.38
C VAL A 275 10.19 23.25 -16.59
N GLY A 276 9.50 22.69 -17.59
CA GLY A 276 10.06 22.00 -18.74
C GLY A 276 10.44 20.55 -18.45
N VAL A 277 11.37 20.00 -19.25
CA VAL A 277 11.92 18.66 -19.04
C VAL A 277 12.74 18.66 -17.75
N ARG A 278 12.52 17.65 -16.91
CA ARG A 278 13.27 17.38 -15.69
C ARG A 278 13.94 16.02 -15.78
N GLY A 279 15.24 15.98 -15.57
CA GLY A 279 16.00 14.75 -15.40
C GLY A 279 16.45 14.60 -13.95
N SER A 280 16.53 13.38 -13.46
CA SER A 280 17.11 13.06 -12.17
C SER A 280 17.94 11.78 -12.23
N LEU A 281 19.05 11.78 -11.49
CA LEU A 281 19.93 10.64 -11.29
C LEU A 281 20.20 10.52 -9.79
N LYS A 282 19.84 9.39 -9.18
CA LYS A 282 20.14 9.09 -7.79
C LYS A 282 21.12 7.93 -7.73
N TRP A 283 22.24 8.15 -7.06
CA TRP A 283 23.21 7.11 -6.73
C TRP A 283 23.12 6.79 -5.24
N LYS A 284 22.75 5.55 -4.92
CA LYS A 284 22.65 5.05 -3.55
C LYS A 284 23.71 4.00 -3.30
N LYS A 285 24.33 4.07 -2.13
CA LYS A 285 25.18 3.04 -1.53
C LYS A 285 24.48 2.60 -0.23
N PRO A 286 23.66 1.54 -0.28
CA PRO A 286 22.85 1.10 0.88
C PRO A 286 23.69 0.73 2.10
N TRP A 287 24.95 0.37 1.89
CA TRP A 287 25.97 0.20 2.92
C TRP A 287 27.34 0.65 2.39
N VAL A 288 28.15 1.24 3.27
CA VAL A 288 29.51 1.74 3.01
C VAL A 288 30.55 0.97 3.82
N ASN A 289 30.19 0.54 5.03
CA ASN A 289 31.05 -0.21 5.95
C ASN A 289 30.22 -1.24 6.74
N SER A 290 30.87 -2.06 7.56
CA SER A 290 30.21 -3.09 8.37
C SER A 290 29.33 -2.53 9.49
N ARG A 291 29.43 -1.24 9.82
CA ARG A 291 28.56 -0.56 10.78
C ARG A 291 27.20 -0.15 10.18
N GLY A 292 26.93 -0.48 8.91
CA GLY A 292 25.65 -0.17 8.26
C GLY A 292 25.48 1.29 7.84
N HIS A 293 26.55 2.09 7.81
CA HIS A 293 26.49 3.46 7.28
C HIS A 293 26.11 3.43 5.80
N SER A 294 25.37 4.43 5.34
CA SER A 294 24.95 4.53 3.94
C SER A 294 25.24 5.91 3.35
N PHE A 295 25.33 5.97 2.02
CA PHE A 295 25.57 7.20 1.28
C PHE A 295 24.58 7.30 0.14
N ASP A 296 24.06 8.49 -0.11
CA ASP A 296 23.23 8.78 -1.26
C ASP A 296 23.63 10.11 -1.89
N SER A 297 23.55 10.20 -3.21
CA SER A 297 23.69 11.45 -3.95
C SER A 297 22.61 11.53 -5.01
N SER A 298 22.05 12.72 -5.20
CA SER A 298 20.99 12.97 -6.17
C SER A 298 21.31 14.22 -6.98
N LEU A 299 21.27 14.08 -8.30
CA LEU A 299 21.32 15.18 -9.25
C LEU A 299 19.92 15.35 -9.85
N SER A 300 19.36 16.56 -9.81
CA SER A 300 18.11 16.92 -10.46
C SER A 300 18.34 18.14 -11.33
N ILE A 301 17.99 18.05 -12.62
CA ILE A 301 18.21 19.11 -13.60
C ILE A 301 16.88 19.41 -14.26
N SER A 302 16.52 20.69 -14.28
CA SER A 302 15.42 21.26 -15.06
C SER A 302 15.87 22.59 -15.65
N LYS A 303 15.06 23.22 -16.50
CA LYS A 303 15.40 24.53 -17.08
C LYS A 303 15.60 25.62 -16.00
N PRO A 304 14.68 25.81 -15.04
CA PRO A 304 14.84 26.86 -14.03
C PRO A 304 15.71 26.44 -12.84
N GLU A 305 15.80 25.15 -12.53
CA GLU A 305 16.45 24.67 -11.30
C GLU A 305 17.41 23.51 -11.58
N GLN A 306 18.62 23.58 -11.02
CA GLN A 306 19.57 22.47 -10.96
C GLN A 306 20.01 22.25 -9.52
N THR A 307 19.83 21.03 -9.02
CA THR A 307 20.07 20.67 -7.63
C THR A 307 20.95 19.44 -7.55
N ILE A 308 21.99 19.49 -6.73
CA ILE A 308 22.82 18.35 -6.35
C ILE A 308 22.77 18.18 -4.84
N THR A 309 22.55 16.96 -4.36
CA THR A 309 22.63 16.62 -2.95
C THR A 309 23.55 15.43 -2.72
N ALA A 310 24.15 15.40 -1.53
CA ALA A 310 24.92 14.28 -1.00
C ALA A 310 24.56 14.10 0.47
N GLY A 311 24.24 12.86 0.86
CA GLY A 311 23.84 12.49 2.21
C GLY A 311 24.69 11.32 2.71
N TYR A 312 25.15 11.41 3.95
CA TYR A 312 25.80 10.31 4.66
C TYR A 312 25.00 9.98 5.91
N ARG A 313 24.50 8.76 6.02
CA ARG A 313 23.67 8.28 7.14
C ARG A 313 24.46 7.34 8.04
N ILE A 314 24.33 7.55 9.35
CA ILE A 314 25.00 6.81 10.41
C ILE A 314 23.93 6.26 11.35
N PRO A 315 23.52 4.98 11.19
CA PRO A 315 22.56 4.34 12.09
C PRO A 315 23.15 4.14 13.49
N LEU A 316 22.33 4.35 14.52
CA LEU A 316 22.69 4.13 15.92
C LEU A 316 22.39 2.68 16.33
N GLU A 317 22.24 2.42 17.63
CA GLU A 317 21.92 1.09 18.17
C GLU A 317 20.56 0.60 17.66
N ASP A 318 19.52 1.42 17.77
CA ASP A 318 18.27 1.23 17.03
C ASP A 318 18.46 1.68 15.58
N ALA A 319 19.03 0.79 14.76
CA ALA A 319 19.41 1.12 13.39
C ALA A 319 18.21 1.42 12.46
N LEU A 320 17.00 0.99 12.84
CA LEU A 320 15.77 1.24 12.07
C LEU A 320 15.25 2.65 12.33
N ASN A 321 15.17 3.02 13.60
CA ASN A 321 14.45 4.21 14.01
C ASN A 321 15.38 5.40 14.24
N GLU A 322 16.66 5.17 14.52
CA GLU A 322 17.56 6.20 15.03
C GLU A 322 18.86 6.32 14.23
N TYR A 323 19.13 7.53 13.71
CA TYR A 323 20.35 7.80 12.95
C TYR A 323 20.74 9.27 12.94
N TYR A 324 22.03 9.51 12.73
CA TYR A 324 22.53 10.82 12.30
C TYR A 324 22.62 10.88 10.78
N ARG A 325 22.46 12.08 10.21
CA ARG A 325 22.71 12.35 8.79
C ARG A 325 23.51 13.62 8.62
N ILE A 326 24.53 13.56 7.77
CA ILE A 326 25.24 14.74 7.27
C ILE A 326 24.77 14.94 5.85
N GLN A 327 24.20 16.09 5.54
CA GLN A 327 23.65 16.39 4.23
C GLN A 327 24.24 17.67 3.66
N TYR A 328 24.78 17.58 2.46
CA TYR A 328 25.19 18.73 1.66
C TYR A 328 24.28 18.87 0.44
N GLY A 329 23.90 20.09 0.09
CA GLY A 329 23.09 20.37 -1.08
C GLY A 329 23.47 21.69 -1.74
N MET A 330 23.54 21.71 -3.06
CA MET A 330 23.64 22.95 -3.83
C MET A 330 22.47 23.07 -4.77
N LYS A 331 21.93 24.28 -4.90
CA LYS A 331 20.82 24.59 -5.80
C LYS A 331 21.16 25.85 -6.58
N ASN A 332 21.16 25.74 -7.91
CA ASN A 332 21.18 26.87 -8.81
C ASN A 332 19.76 27.10 -9.32
N LEU A 333 19.25 28.31 -9.12
CA LEU A 333 17.92 28.75 -9.51
C LEU A 333 18.03 29.93 -10.46
N ASN A 334 17.35 29.86 -11.60
CA ASN A 334 17.16 30.98 -12.51
C ASN A 334 15.70 30.98 -12.96
N GLN A 335 14.87 31.69 -12.22
CA GLN A 335 13.43 31.68 -12.37
C GLN A 335 12.88 33.10 -12.20
N ARG A 336 12.18 33.60 -13.23
CA ARG A 336 11.56 34.94 -13.23
C ARG A 336 12.57 36.04 -12.83
N ASP A 337 12.34 36.65 -11.68
CA ASP A 337 13.14 37.74 -11.13
C ASP A 337 14.16 37.25 -10.07
N THR A 338 14.29 35.93 -9.89
CA THR A 338 15.20 35.29 -8.93
C THR A 338 16.30 34.55 -9.68
N LYS A 339 17.54 34.94 -9.44
CA LYS A 339 18.73 34.15 -9.77
C LYS A 339 19.47 33.86 -8.48
N SER A 340 19.69 32.61 -8.12
CA SER A 340 20.44 32.30 -6.91
C SER A 340 21.27 31.03 -7.01
N LEU A 341 22.38 31.03 -6.28
CA LEU A 341 23.20 29.86 -6.03
C LEU A 341 23.25 29.64 -4.52
N GLU A 342 22.53 28.61 -4.08
CA GLU A 342 22.37 28.20 -2.70
C GLU A 342 23.30 27.01 -2.39
N SER A 343 23.93 27.02 -1.23
CA SER A 343 24.71 25.91 -0.66
C SER A 343 24.27 25.66 0.78
N ASN A 344 23.99 24.40 1.09
CA ASN A 344 23.47 23.95 2.37
C ASN A 344 24.32 22.85 2.94
N LEU A 345 24.75 22.99 4.20
CA LEU A 345 25.32 21.91 4.98
C LEU A 345 24.48 21.70 6.24
N ALA A 346 23.91 20.52 6.42
CA ALA A 346 23.09 20.17 7.56
C ALA A 346 23.66 18.98 8.34
N LEU A 347 23.65 19.11 9.66
CA LEU A 347 23.83 18.00 10.60
C LEU A 347 22.47 17.68 11.22
N GLU A 348 21.99 16.47 11.01
CA GLU A 348 20.64 16.05 11.35
C GLU A 348 20.64 14.84 12.28
N ARG A 349 19.71 14.82 13.22
CA ARG A 349 19.38 13.69 14.06
C ARG A 349 17.93 13.29 13.82
N HIS A 350 17.74 12.03 13.46
CA HIS A 350 16.44 11.48 13.07
C HIS A 350 15.94 10.45 14.08
N TRP A 351 14.62 10.48 14.34
CA TRP A 351 13.87 9.45 15.07
C TRP A 351 12.63 9.06 14.28
N VAL A 352 12.40 7.77 14.10
CA VAL A 352 11.12 7.21 13.63
C VAL A 352 10.36 6.71 14.85
N LEU A 353 9.16 7.22 15.06
CA LEU A 353 8.32 6.87 16.21
C LEU A 353 7.35 5.75 15.81
N ASP A 354 6.89 4.94 16.77
CA ASP A 354 6.01 3.79 16.55
C ASP A 354 4.69 4.13 15.82
N ASN A 355 4.23 5.37 15.95
CA ASN A 355 3.03 5.88 15.29
C ASN A 355 3.28 6.37 13.83
N GLY A 356 4.47 6.11 13.29
CA GLY A 356 4.93 6.45 11.94
C GLY A 356 5.42 7.89 11.78
N TRP A 357 5.52 8.68 12.85
CA TRP A 357 6.07 10.03 12.78
C TRP A 357 7.59 10.01 12.74
N HIS A 358 8.15 10.74 11.80
CA HIS A 358 9.57 11.06 11.70
C HIS A 358 9.81 12.42 12.35
N ARG A 359 10.69 12.46 13.35
CA ARG A 359 11.18 13.69 13.98
C ARG A 359 12.64 13.90 13.57
N THR A 360 12.94 15.08 13.05
CA THR A 360 14.30 15.46 12.65
C THR A 360 14.69 16.74 13.37
N LEU A 361 15.73 16.67 14.21
CA LEU A 361 16.39 17.84 14.79
C LEU A 361 17.63 18.14 13.96
N TYR A 362 17.86 19.38 13.56
CA TYR A 362 19.00 19.71 12.72
C TYR A 362 19.57 21.09 13.00
N VAL A 363 20.82 21.28 12.58
CA VAL A 363 21.42 22.60 12.38
C VAL A 363 21.89 22.65 10.93
N ARG A 364 21.41 23.66 10.18
CA ARG A 364 21.76 23.86 8.76
C ARG A 364 22.46 25.19 8.57
N TYR A 365 23.62 25.16 7.94
CA TYR A 365 24.31 26.34 7.46
C TYR A 365 23.97 26.56 5.99
N LEU A 366 23.38 27.72 5.69
CA LEU A 366 22.93 28.16 4.38
C LEU A 366 23.83 29.31 3.92
N LEU A 367 24.34 29.21 2.69
CA LEU A 367 24.99 30.28 1.94
C LEU A 367 24.22 30.50 0.66
N GLU A 368 23.87 31.75 0.33
CA GLU A 368 23.16 32.06 -0.90
C GLU A 368 23.65 33.37 -1.52
N ASN A 369 24.19 33.27 -2.74
CA ASN A 369 24.43 34.42 -3.60
C ASN A 369 23.21 34.59 -4.50
N TYR A 370 22.60 35.78 -4.54
CA TYR A 370 21.36 35.96 -5.26
C TYR A 370 21.20 37.34 -5.90
N THR A 371 20.36 37.37 -6.94
CA THR A 371 19.71 38.54 -7.49
C THR A 371 18.21 38.33 -7.38
N GLN A 372 17.52 39.19 -6.62
CA GLN A 372 16.05 39.22 -6.50
C GLN A 372 15.53 40.57 -6.98
N GLY A 373 14.89 40.60 -8.14
CA GLY A 373 14.52 41.87 -8.79
C GLY A 373 15.77 42.70 -9.09
N LYS A 374 15.91 43.84 -8.41
CA LYS A 374 17.11 44.71 -8.48
C LYS A 374 18.12 44.49 -7.33
N GLN A 375 17.76 43.72 -6.32
CA GLN A 375 18.64 43.45 -5.18
C GLN A 375 19.63 42.36 -5.56
N GLU A 376 20.92 42.69 -5.63
CA GLU A 376 22.01 41.73 -5.75
C GLU A 376 22.76 41.69 -4.43
N ASP A 377 22.82 40.52 -3.80
CA ASP A 377 23.35 40.37 -2.45
C ASP A 377 23.86 38.95 -2.19
N SER A 378 24.54 38.77 -1.05
CA SER A 378 24.96 37.48 -0.52
C SER A 378 24.48 37.38 0.92
N ALA A 379 23.88 36.26 1.30
CA ALA A 379 23.42 36.04 2.65
C ALA A 379 23.85 34.68 3.18
N GLN A 380 24.03 34.62 4.50
CA GLN A 380 24.31 33.39 5.23
C GLN A 380 23.41 33.23 6.44
N PHE A 381 23.06 31.98 6.76
CA PHE A 381 22.21 31.65 7.90
C PHE A 381 22.68 30.38 8.58
N MET A 382 22.81 30.40 9.91
CA MET A 382 22.84 29.18 10.72
C MET A 382 21.45 28.97 11.31
N LEU A 383 20.81 27.88 10.90
CA LEU A 383 19.42 27.58 11.20
C LEU A 383 19.34 26.28 12.00
N PRO A 384 19.36 26.32 13.35
CA PRO A 384 18.76 25.26 14.14
C PRO A 384 17.27 25.12 13.78
N GLY A 385 16.83 23.89 13.60
CA GLY A 385 15.45 23.59 13.26
C GLY A 385 14.99 22.21 13.69
N ILE A 386 13.67 22.05 13.73
CA ILE A 386 13.01 20.78 14.00
C ILE A 386 11.89 20.55 12.99
N THR A 387 11.83 19.34 12.44
CA THR A 387 10.78 18.89 11.53
C THR A 387 10.08 17.68 12.12
N PHE A 388 8.75 17.70 12.09
CA PHE A 388 7.89 16.55 12.35
C PHE A 388 7.19 16.20 11.04
N SER A 389 7.29 14.95 10.60
CA SER A 389 6.62 14.52 9.38
C SER A 389 6.06 13.11 9.48
N ARG A 390 5.00 12.81 8.74
CA ARG A 390 4.42 11.47 8.64
C ARG A 390 3.85 11.27 7.25
N SER A 391 4.07 10.10 6.67
CA SER A 391 3.47 9.69 5.40
C SER A 391 2.86 8.30 5.57
N ARG A 392 1.60 8.15 5.18
CA ARG A 392 0.86 6.87 5.20
C ARG A 392 0.17 6.72 3.86
N VAL A 393 0.35 5.59 3.18
CA VAL A 393 -0.14 5.38 1.81
C VAL A 393 -0.65 3.94 1.65
N ARG A 394 -1.78 3.77 0.96
CA ARG A 394 -2.36 2.48 0.56
C ARG A 394 -2.90 2.58 -0.87
N GLY A 395 -2.83 1.48 -1.63
CA GLY A 395 -3.39 1.39 -2.99
C GLY A 395 -2.38 1.52 -4.14
N GLY A 396 -1.08 1.34 -3.90
CA GLY A 396 -0.06 1.27 -4.95
C GLY A 396 0.35 2.64 -5.52
N ALA A 397 0.71 2.67 -6.82
CA ALA A 397 1.26 3.86 -7.48
C ALA A 397 0.28 5.03 -7.59
N MET A 398 -1.02 4.76 -7.67
CA MET A 398 -2.10 5.75 -7.55
C MET A 398 -2.90 5.46 -6.26
N PRO A 399 -2.50 6.04 -5.11
CA PRO A 399 -3.04 5.64 -3.81
C PRO A 399 -4.54 5.89 -3.68
N THR A 400 -5.31 4.95 -3.12
CA THR A 400 -6.74 5.15 -2.84
C THR A 400 -6.98 5.78 -1.47
N TRP A 401 -6.03 5.62 -0.56
CA TRP A 401 -6.02 6.23 0.75
C TRP A 401 -4.60 6.64 1.10
N GLY A 402 -4.45 7.83 1.67
CA GLY A 402 -3.17 8.24 2.23
C GLY A 402 -3.20 9.61 2.83
N ASP A 403 -2.23 9.91 3.66
CA ASP A 403 -1.98 11.27 4.12
C ASP A 403 -0.49 11.51 4.34
N ARG A 404 -0.08 12.73 3.99
CA ARG A 404 1.24 13.27 4.25
C ARG A 404 1.09 14.53 5.07
N GLN A 405 1.88 14.64 6.12
CA GLN A 405 1.85 15.78 7.05
C GLN A 405 3.30 16.16 7.35
N SER A 406 3.61 17.44 7.35
CA SER A 406 4.90 17.96 7.78
C SER A 406 4.76 19.31 8.45
N PHE A 407 5.49 19.51 9.54
CA PHE A 407 5.62 20.77 10.24
C PHE A 407 7.09 21.03 10.54
N THR A 408 7.58 22.21 10.20
CA THR A 408 8.97 22.63 10.38
C THR A 408 9.02 23.95 11.11
N LEU A 409 9.91 24.04 12.09
CA LEU A 409 10.29 25.26 12.80
C LEU A 409 11.80 25.47 12.62
N GLU A 410 12.20 26.64 12.14
CA GLU A 410 13.59 27.08 12.04
C GLU A 410 13.77 28.42 12.78
N TYR A 411 14.95 28.64 13.34
CA TYR A 411 15.33 29.91 13.97
C TYR A 411 16.70 30.36 13.48
N GLY A 412 16.82 31.62 13.08
CA GLY A 412 18.09 32.28 12.77
C GLY A 412 18.33 33.45 13.72
N ASP A 413 19.59 33.64 14.15
CA ASP A 413 20.00 34.76 15.00
C ASP A 413 21.35 35.33 14.53
N PRO A 414 21.52 36.66 14.50
CA PRO A 414 22.80 37.29 14.16
C PRO A 414 23.97 36.89 15.04
N ASN A 415 23.72 36.56 16.32
CA ASN A 415 24.76 36.04 17.21
C ASN A 415 25.22 34.62 16.85
N ALA A 416 24.50 33.97 15.94
CA ALA A 416 24.80 32.65 15.40
C ALA A 416 24.99 32.71 13.88
N LEU A 417 25.73 33.68 13.35
CA LEU A 417 26.11 33.74 11.92
C LEU A 417 24.94 33.88 10.93
N SER A 418 23.76 34.34 11.37
CA SER A 418 22.63 34.63 10.48
C SER A 418 22.57 36.11 10.11
N GLU A 419 22.26 36.45 8.86
CA GLU A 419 22.18 37.87 8.44
C GLU A 419 21.12 38.68 9.19
N THR A 420 20.04 38.02 9.61
CA THR A 420 19.01 38.64 10.44
C THR A 420 18.34 37.63 11.35
N ARG A 421 17.61 38.14 12.35
CA ARG A 421 16.77 37.32 13.21
C ARG A 421 15.51 36.90 12.45
N VAL A 422 15.22 35.60 12.44
CA VAL A 422 14.02 35.06 11.82
C VAL A 422 13.53 33.82 12.56
N THR A 423 12.23 33.77 12.84
CA THR A 423 11.55 32.53 13.21
C THR A 423 10.69 32.09 12.04
N ARG A 424 10.98 30.90 11.50
CA ARG A 424 10.33 30.39 10.28
C ARG A 424 9.49 29.15 10.61
N LEU A 425 8.22 29.21 10.26
CA LEU A 425 7.25 28.11 10.41
C LEU A 425 6.79 27.65 9.04
N ILE A 426 6.77 26.34 8.80
CA ILE A 426 6.26 25.75 7.56
C ILE A 426 5.36 24.58 7.93
N GLY A 427 4.17 24.55 7.35
CA GLY A 427 3.21 23.45 7.52
C GLY A 427 2.71 22.98 6.16
N ALA A 428 2.64 21.67 5.95
CA ALA A 428 2.03 21.10 4.77
C ALA A 428 1.25 19.85 5.12
N THR A 429 0.09 19.68 4.51
CA THR A 429 -0.67 18.44 4.60
C THR A 429 -1.36 18.10 3.28
N THR A 430 -1.33 16.82 2.92
CA THR A 430 -2.07 16.25 1.79
C THR A 430 -2.86 15.06 2.28
N TRP A 431 -4.12 14.95 1.87
CA TRP A 431 -5.03 13.87 2.22
C TRP A 431 -5.63 13.29 0.95
N ILE A 432 -5.65 11.97 0.86
CA ILE A 432 -6.24 11.22 -0.25
C ILE A 432 -7.26 10.26 0.35
N ARG A 433 -8.51 10.35 -0.08
CA ARG A 433 -9.59 9.48 0.37
C ARG A 433 -10.42 9.03 -0.82
N SER A 434 -10.80 7.76 -0.86
CA SER A 434 -11.68 7.22 -1.89
C SER A 434 -13.00 6.77 -1.28
N ALA A 435 -14.09 6.94 -2.02
CA ALA A 435 -15.41 6.41 -1.69
C ALA A 435 -15.79 5.38 -2.77
N GLY A 436 -15.94 4.12 -2.37
CA GLY A 436 -16.06 3.02 -3.34
C GLY A 436 -14.81 2.87 -4.22
N LYS A 437 -14.98 2.30 -5.42
CA LYS A 437 -13.89 2.04 -6.37
C LYS A 437 -13.62 3.17 -7.36
N ASN A 438 -14.58 4.09 -7.51
CA ASN A 438 -14.60 5.04 -8.63
C ASN A 438 -14.51 6.52 -8.20
N HIS A 439 -14.62 6.84 -6.92
CA HIS A 439 -14.59 8.21 -6.43
C HIS A 439 -13.35 8.42 -5.57
N ARG A 440 -12.61 9.49 -5.84
CA ARG A 440 -11.38 9.83 -5.14
C ARG A 440 -11.28 11.32 -4.93
N GLY A 441 -10.93 11.72 -3.71
CA GLY A 441 -10.75 13.11 -3.32
C GLY A 441 -9.32 13.34 -2.83
N ILE A 442 -8.75 14.48 -3.22
CA ILE A 442 -7.48 14.98 -2.72
C ILE A 442 -7.72 16.34 -2.08
N PHE A 443 -7.17 16.53 -0.88
CA PHE A 443 -7.11 17.82 -0.22
C PHE A 443 -5.66 18.16 0.09
N LYS A 444 -5.23 19.38 -0.22
CA LYS A 444 -3.89 19.91 0.09
C LYS A 444 -4.02 21.23 0.83
N LEU A 445 -3.16 21.45 1.81
CA LEU A 445 -3.01 22.72 2.52
C LEU A 445 -1.52 22.94 2.78
N ASN A 446 -0.97 24.04 2.31
CA ASN A 446 0.41 24.46 2.56
C ASN A 446 0.44 25.86 3.14
N GLY A 447 1.25 26.07 4.17
CA GLY A 447 1.41 27.36 4.83
C GLY A 447 2.86 27.62 5.23
N GLY A 448 3.24 28.89 5.24
CA GLY A 448 4.56 29.35 5.63
C GLY A 448 4.49 30.71 6.31
N ALA A 449 5.34 30.94 7.30
CA ALA A 449 5.44 32.22 8.00
C ALA A 449 6.88 32.52 8.43
N ASN A 450 7.39 33.68 8.03
CA ASN A 450 8.67 34.24 8.46
C ASN A 450 8.40 35.44 9.38
N PHE A 451 8.66 35.25 10.68
CA PHE A 451 8.65 36.34 11.65
C PHE A 451 10.06 36.96 11.70
N SER A 452 10.24 38.06 10.97
CA SER A 452 11.48 38.83 10.92
C SER A 452 11.19 40.32 10.78
N GLU A 453 11.95 41.15 11.51
CA GLU A 453 11.89 42.60 11.42
C GLU A 453 12.59 43.12 10.15
N GLU A 454 13.63 42.42 9.67
CA GLU A 454 14.43 42.81 8.50
C GLU A 454 14.21 41.84 7.32
N PHE A 455 12.97 41.70 6.86
CA PHE A 455 12.60 40.79 5.75
C PHE A 455 13.50 40.91 4.52
N ASN A 456 13.94 42.13 4.17
CA ASN A 456 14.78 42.37 3.00
C ASN A 456 16.16 41.71 3.08
N LYS A 457 16.62 41.34 4.29
CA LYS A 457 17.86 40.57 4.50
C LYS A 457 17.67 39.06 4.36
N LEU A 458 16.43 38.56 4.33
CA LEU A 458 16.19 37.15 4.05
C LEU A 458 16.55 36.86 2.60
N SER A 459 17.30 35.79 2.37
CA SER A 459 17.60 35.34 1.02
C SER A 459 16.36 34.74 0.34
N PRO A 460 16.28 34.75 -1.01
CA PRO A 460 15.10 34.26 -1.74
C PRO A 460 14.68 32.84 -1.39
N SER A 461 15.61 31.93 -1.10
CA SER A 461 15.29 30.55 -0.69
C SER A 461 14.50 30.45 0.62
N LEU A 462 14.57 31.49 1.47
CA LEU A 462 13.82 31.57 2.73
C LEU A 462 12.45 32.27 2.56
N ARG A 463 12.25 33.03 1.47
CA ARG A 463 10.99 33.75 1.16
C ARG A 463 9.96 32.79 0.55
N PHE A 464 8.69 33.20 0.57
CA PHE A 464 7.60 32.38 0.01
C PHE A 464 7.06 32.94 -1.31
N PHE A 465 6.67 32.03 -2.20
CA PHE A 465 6.05 32.30 -3.50
C PHE A 465 4.93 31.29 -3.73
N ALA A 466 3.83 31.73 -4.36
CA ALA A 466 2.72 30.87 -4.75
C ALA A 466 2.55 30.80 -6.28
N GLY A 467 1.81 29.79 -6.76
CA GLY A 467 1.54 29.56 -8.19
C GLY A 467 2.28 28.35 -8.75
N GLY A 468 1.62 27.63 -9.67
CA GLY A 468 2.13 26.43 -10.33
C GLY A 468 1.38 25.15 -9.94
N ASP A 469 1.78 24.01 -10.52
CA ASP A 469 1.08 22.73 -10.47
C ASP A 469 0.82 22.17 -9.06
N ASN A 470 1.65 22.56 -8.09
CA ASN A 470 1.69 21.94 -6.76
C ASN A 470 0.94 22.71 -5.67
N ASN A 471 0.58 23.98 -5.89
CA ASN A 471 -0.14 24.76 -4.88
C ASN A 471 -1.32 25.59 -5.43
N LEU A 472 -1.18 26.24 -6.60
CA LEU A 472 -2.21 27.15 -7.13
C LEU A 472 -2.18 27.14 -8.66
N ARG A 473 -2.94 26.20 -9.25
CA ARG A 473 -3.05 26.00 -10.69
C ARG A 473 -3.81 27.14 -11.36
N GLY A 474 -3.54 27.36 -12.65
CA GLY A 474 -4.05 28.52 -13.40
C GLY A 474 -3.13 29.74 -13.30
N TYR A 475 -2.07 29.67 -12.48
CA TYR A 475 -1.02 30.67 -12.37
C TYR A 475 0.33 30.03 -12.68
N GLY A 476 1.28 30.81 -13.17
CA GLY A 476 2.61 30.29 -13.47
C GLY A 476 3.39 29.92 -12.19
N TYR A 477 4.37 29.02 -12.34
CA TYR A 477 5.26 28.61 -11.24
C TYR A 477 5.87 29.82 -10.52
N GLU A 478 5.67 29.88 -9.19
CA GLU A 478 6.17 30.92 -8.28
C GLU A 478 5.92 32.35 -8.78
N SER A 479 4.73 32.59 -9.37
CA SER A 479 4.36 33.87 -9.97
C SER A 479 3.69 34.86 -9.03
N ILE A 480 3.23 34.39 -7.86
CA ILE A 480 2.48 35.18 -6.89
C ILE A 480 3.38 35.49 -5.71
N SER A 481 3.68 36.78 -5.52
CA SER A 481 4.26 37.38 -4.31
C SER A 481 4.13 38.91 -4.40
N PRO A 482 4.42 39.66 -3.31
CA PRO A 482 4.52 41.11 -3.39
C PRO A 482 5.58 41.56 -4.40
N LYS A 483 5.34 42.71 -5.02
CA LYS A 483 6.23 43.30 -6.02
C LYS A 483 6.85 44.61 -5.55
N ASP A 484 8.02 44.94 -6.09
CA ASP A 484 8.66 46.24 -5.89
C ASP A 484 8.11 47.31 -6.85
N SER A 485 8.70 48.51 -6.81
CA SER A 485 8.31 49.66 -7.65
C SER A 485 8.49 49.42 -9.15
N ASP A 486 9.26 48.42 -9.55
CA ASP A 486 9.53 48.07 -10.95
C ASP A 486 8.74 46.83 -11.40
N ASP A 487 7.69 46.47 -10.65
CA ASP A 487 6.84 45.31 -10.88
C ASP A 487 7.61 43.96 -10.78
N LYS A 488 8.74 43.93 -10.06
CA LYS A 488 9.54 42.71 -9.84
C LYS A 488 9.11 41.98 -8.58
N LEU A 489 9.06 40.64 -8.65
CA LEU A 489 8.70 39.80 -7.50
C LEU A 489 9.76 39.94 -6.39
N THR A 490 9.31 40.14 -5.16
CA THR A 490 10.18 40.28 -3.98
C THR A 490 10.16 39.05 -3.08
N GLY A 491 9.19 38.16 -3.25
CA GLY A 491 8.89 37.09 -2.30
C GLY A 491 8.11 37.60 -1.09
N ALA A 492 7.54 36.69 -0.31
CA ALA A 492 6.64 37.02 0.78
C ALA A 492 7.12 36.52 2.16
N LYS A 493 6.65 37.21 3.22
CA LYS A 493 6.77 36.77 4.62
C LYS A 493 5.87 35.58 4.92
N TYR A 494 4.67 35.56 4.35
CA TYR A 494 3.65 34.56 4.62
C TYR A 494 3.16 33.92 3.33
N MET A 495 2.74 32.67 3.41
CA MET A 495 2.05 31.99 2.32
C MET A 495 0.99 31.08 2.91
N LEU A 496 -0.16 31.01 2.24
CA LEU A 496 -1.20 30.04 2.52
C LEU A 496 -1.85 29.61 1.21
N THR A 497 -1.86 28.31 0.94
CA THR A 497 -2.48 27.72 -0.26
C THR A 497 -3.28 26.49 0.14
N SER A 498 -4.44 26.32 -0.49
CA SER A 498 -5.36 25.20 -0.27
C SER A 498 -5.88 24.73 -1.61
N SER A 499 -6.02 23.42 -1.77
CA SER A 499 -6.52 22.79 -2.99
C SER A 499 -7.44 21.64 -2.64
N ILE A 500 -8.59 21.59 -3.32
CA ILE A 500 -9.52 20.47 -3.28
C ILE A 500 -9.64 19.94 -4.70
N GLU A 501 -9.43 18.65 -4.87
CA GLU A 501 -9.55 17.95 -6.16
C GLU A 501 -10.45 16.72 -6.00
N TYR A 502 -11.41 16.59 -6.91
CA TYR A 502 -12.25 15.42 -7.05
C TYR A 502 -11.89 14.69 -8.34
N GLN A 503 -11.76 13.37 -8.25
CA GLN A 503 -11.44 12.48 -9.35
C GLN A 503 -12.49 11.37 -9.44
N TYR A 504 -12.94 11.10 -10.67
CA TYR A 504 -13.88 10.04 -10.99
C TYR A 504 -13.30 9.08 -12.01
N ARG A 505 -13.35 7.78 -11.72
CA ARG A 505 -12.88 6.72 -12.62
C ARG A 505 -13.86 6.55 -13.77
N VAL A 506 -13.46 6.96 -14.97
CA VAL A 506 -14.31 6.92 -16.16
C VAL A 506 -14.28 5.54 -16.80
N TYR A 507 -13.09 4.99 -17.01
CA TYR A 507 -12.89 3.68 -17.64
C TYR A 507 -11.49 3.15 -17.39
N GLY A 508 -11.36 1.87 -17.02
CA GLY A 508 -10.05 1.25 -16.81
C GLY A 508 -9.17 2.11 -15.90
N ASP A 509 -7.98 2.47 -16.31
CA ASP A 509 -7.05 3.29 -15.50
C ASP A 509 -7.16 4.81 -15.74
N TRP A 510 -8.24 5.25 -16.40
CA TRP A 510 -8.49 6.65 -16.74
C TRP A 510 -9.49 7.31 -15.78
N TRP A 511 -9.11 8.47 -15.28
CA TRP A 511 -9.92 9.29 -14.38
C TRP A 511 -10.11 10.70 -14.94
N GLY A 512 -11.31 11.23 -14.81
CA GLY A 512 -11.56 12.66 -14.95
C GLY A 512 -11.34 13.34 -13.60
N ALA A 513 -10.82 14.56 -13.61
CA ALA A 513 -10.56 15.35 -12.42
C ALA A 513 -11.20 16.75 -12.54
N ALA A 514 -11.63 17.31 -11.43
CA ALA A 514 -12.02 18.71 -11.28
C ALA A 514 -11.42 19.25 -9.99
N PHE A 515 -10.93 20.48 -10.00
CA PHE A 515 -10.25 21.06 -8.85
C PHE A 515 -10.54 22.54 -8.64
N TYR A 516 -10.34 22.97 -7.41
CA TYR A 516 -10.40 24.36 -6.98
C TYR A 516 -9.26 24.65 -6.01
N ASP A 517 -8.44 25.62 -6.38
CA ASP A 517 -7.25 26.05 -5.67
C ASP A 517 -7.44 27.49 -5.20
N ILE A 518 -6.95 27.81 -4.00
CA ILE A 518 -7.07 29.14 -3.40
C ILE A 518 -5.83 29.43 -2.56
N GLY A 519 -5.31 30.64 -2.64
CA GLY A 519 -4.18 31.01 -1.81
C GLY A 519 -3.51 32.31 -2.21
N ASP A 520 -2.47 32.65 -1.47
CA ASP A 520 -1.65 33.82 -1.72
C ASP A 520 -0.28 33.71 -1.03
N ALA A 521 0.66 34.53 -1.48
CA ALA A 521 1.92 34.82 -0.80
C ALA A 521 1.98 36.33 -0.52
N PHE A 522 2.00 36.71 0.76
CA PHE A 522 1.75 38.08 1.20
C PHE A 522 2.65 38.53 2.37
N ASN A 523 2.76 39.85 2.54
CA ASN A 523 3.50 40.46 3.66
C ASN A 523 2.59 40.97 4.78
N ASP A 524 1.38 41.43 4.45
CA ASP A 524 0.44 42.00 5.41
C ASP A 524 -0.95 41.35 5.26
N LYS A 525 -1.83 41.93 4.44
CA LYS A 525 -3.15 41.34 4.14
C LYS A 525 -3.05 40.47 2.89
N PRO A 526 -3.63 39.25 2.89
CA PRO A 526 -3.65 38.40 1.71
C PRO A 526 -4.56 38.99 0.62
N ASP A 527 -4.08 38.97 -0.61
CA ASP A 527 -4.82 39.20 -1.85
C ASP A 527 -5.11 37.83 -2.50
N ILE A 528 -6.17 37.21 -2.01
CA ILE A 528 -6.53 35.81 -2.33
C ILE A 528 -6.67 35.62 -3.85
N LYS A 529 -5.86 34.70 -4.40
CA LYS A 529 -5.95 34.22 -5.78
C LYS A 529 -6.68 32.89 -5.84
N ARG A 530 -7.51 32.71 -6.87
CA ARG A 530 -8.32 31.51 -7.08
C ARG A 530 -8.03 30.89 -8.43
N GLY A 531 -7.81 29.59 -8.42
CA GLY A 531 -7.62 28.76 -9.61
C GLY A 531 -8.68 27.67 -9.66
N THR A 532 -9.18 27.33 -10.84
CA THR A 532 -10.05 26.16 -11.01
C THR A 532 -9.79 25.48 -12.33
N GLY A 533 -10.16 24.22 -12.46
CA GLY A 533 -9.95 23.52 -13.71
C GLY A 533 -10.43 22.10 -13.71
N VAL A 534 -10.19 21.46 -14.86
CA VAL A 534 -10.48 20.06 -15.11
C VAL A 534 -9.23 19.36 -15.60
N GLY A 535 -9.16 18.05 -15.42
CA GLY A 535 -8.00 17.29 -15.82
C GLY A 535 -8.29 15.83 -16.12
N VAL A 536 -7.28 15.18 -16.69
CA VAL A 536 -7.25 13.75 -16.95
C VAL A 536 -6.14 13.14 -16.10
N ARG A 537 -6.42 11.98 -15.50
CA ARG A 537 -5.43 11.16 -14.82
C ARG A 537 -5.35 9.80 -15.49
N TRP A 538 -4.14 9.30 -15.68
CA TRP A 538 -3.92 7.94 -16.12
C TRP A 538 -3.01 7.22 -15.11
N ALA A 539 -3.51 6.14 -14.51
CA ALA A 539 -2.72 5.28 -13.64
C ALA A 539 -1.82 4.37 -14.50
N SER A 540 -0.69 4.90 -14.96
CA SER A 540 0.24 4.13 -15.80
C SER A 540 1.07 3.15 -14.95
N PRO A 541 1.67 2.10 -15.57
CA PRO A 541 2.55 1.15 -14.88
C PRO A 541 3.77 1.80 -14.19
N VAL A 542 4.16 3.00 -14.62
CA VAL A 542 5.34 3.73 -14.09
C VAL A 542 4.96 4.89 -13.16
N GLY A 543 3.67 5.05 -12.83
CA GLY A 543 3.16 6.11 -11.96
C GLY A 543 2.01 6.92 -12.58
N PRO A 544 1.31 7.75 -11.80
CA PRO A 544 0.19 8.54 -12.32
C PRO A 544 0.69 9.66 -13.25
N ILE A 545 0.00 9.81 -14.39
CA ILE A 545 0.15 10.93 -15.32
C ILE A 545 -1.02 11.86 -15.14
N ARG A 546 -0.75 13.17 -15.07
CA ARG A 546 -1.75 14.21 -14.86
C ARG A 546 -1.65 15.24 -15.98
N LEU A 547 -2.79 15.56 -16.59
CA LEU A 547 -2.95 16.66 -17.52
C LEU A 547 -4.09 17.54 -17.00
N ASP A 548 -3.79 18.78 -16.64
CA ASP A 548 -4.74 19.75 -16.09
C ASP A 548 -4.88 20.95 -17.03
N PHE A 549 -6.12 21.39 -17.21
CA PHE A 549 -6.51 22.62 -17.87
C PHE A 549 -7.07 23.55 -16.79
N ALA A 550 -6.34 24.61 -16.48
CA ALA A 550 -6.58 25.45 -15.32
C ALA A 550 -6.81 26.91 -15.72
N TRP A 551 -7.73 27.56 -15.00
CA TRP A 551 -8.05 28.96 -15.14
C TRP A 551 -7.80 29.72 -13.84
N GLY A 552 -6.95 30.74 -13.88
CA GLY A 552 -6.77 31.72 -12.81
C GLY A 552 -7.88 32.77 -12.86
N LEU A 553 -8.80 32.75 -11.90
CA LEU A 553 -9.99 33.60 -11.87
C LEU A 553 -9.66 35.06 -11.53
N ASP A 554 -8.53 35.28 -10.87
CA ASP A 554 -8.02 36.59 -10.49
C ASP A 554 -6.70 36.91 -11.23
N ALA A 555 -6.44 36.24 -12.35
CA ALA A 555 -5.27 36.46 -13.20
C ALA A 555 -5.48 37.68 -14.11
N ASN A 556 -4.38 38.26 -14.59
CA ASN A 556 -4.43 39.36 -15.55
C ASN A 556 -5.02 38.87 -16.88
N LYS A 557 -5.74 39.77 -17.56
CA LYS A 557 -6.35 39.48 -18.86
C LYS A 557 -5.31 38.99 -19.86
N GLY A 558 -5.53 37.81 -20.45
CA GLY A 558 -4.62 37.14 -21.38
C GLY A 558 -3.68 36.12 -20.73
N ASP A 559 -3.62 36.04 -19.40
CA ASP A 559 -2.82 35.06 -18.66
C ASP A 559 -3.69 34.05 -17.88
N GLU A 560 -5.01 34.08 -18.08
CA GLU A 560 -5.95 33.32 -17.26
C GLU A 560 -5.83 31.80 -17.45
N PHE A 561 -5.34 31.32 -18.59
CA PHE A 561 -5.34 29.90 -18.91
C PHE A 561 -3.95 29.26 -18.86
N LYS A 562 -3.85 28.13 -18.16
CA LYS A 562 -2.64 27.30 -18.05
C LYS A 562 -2.95 25.84 -18.35
N ILE A 563 -2.03 25.19 -19.04
CA ILE A 563 -1.99 23.73 -19.16
C ILE A 563 -0.88 23.26 -18.25
N HIS A 564 -1.15 22.25 -17.45
CA HIS A 564 -0.19 21.64 -16.54
C HIS A 564 -0.10 20.15 -16.87
N PHE A 565 1.13 19.64 -16.99
CA PHE A 565 1.37 18.22 -17.22
C PHE A 565 2.32 17.74 -16.13
N THR A 566 2.04 16.61 -15.49
CA THR A 566 2.97 16.03 -14.52
C THR A 566 3.03 14.53 -14.70
N LEU A 567 4.24 13.98 -14.61
CA LEU A 567 4.50 12.55 -14.46
C LEU A 567 5.21 12.31 -13.12
N GLY A 568 4.60 11.51 -12.24
CA GLY A 568 5.19 11.17 -10.95
C GLY A 568 4.16 11.04 -9.82
N PRO A 569 4.58 10.59 -8.63
CA PRO A 569 3.68 10.36 -7.50
C PRO A 569 3.01 11.65 -7.01
N GLU A 570 1.82 11.52 -6.43
CA GLU A 570 1.03 12.65 -5.90
C GLU A 570 1.38 13.02 -4.44
N LEU A 571 2.10 12.15 -3.72
CA LEU A 571 2.49 12.28 -2.30
C LEU A 571 4.01 12.26 -2.09
#